data_AF-A0A1B6GJ21-F1
#
_entry.id   AF-A0A1B6GJ21-F1
#
_cell.length_a   1.000
_cell.length_b   1.000
_cell.length_c   1.000
_cell.angle_alpha   90.00
_cell.angle_beta   90.00
_cell.angle_gamma   90.00
#
_symmetry.space_group_name_H-M   'P 1'
#
loop_
_entity.id
_entity.type
_entity.pdbx_description
1 polymer ?
#
loop_
_entity_poly.entity_id
_entity_poly.type
_entity_poly.pdbx_seq_one_letter_code
_entity_poly.pdbx_strand_id
1 'polypeptide(L)'
;MMGFVQNLFILLLLVKTSVLEEYERFTIKEEKQDPHPLVNLANSLNHRLTTLSSPHGILLVKDLRNYYNLLSDVYRLLTRKDGAEIVKGFKVYDELEKQGGPIHLNVTFDFFKLKRKYNWADSVEVQDVKEIIMLTKELWEDIQDRVVHLRSGQPEPEPVEESTIDWTPFLREVSSGSEVSHY
;
A
#
# COMPACT_ATOMS: atom_id res chain seq x y z
N MET A 1 -2.53 -15.20 -65.15
CA MET A 1 -2.59 -15.68 -63.75
C MET A 1 -1.51 -15.05 -62.83
N MET A 2 -0.81 -13.97 -63.20
CA MET A 2 0.22 -13.35 -62.33
C MET A 2 -0.27 -12.12 -61.53
N GLY A 3 -1.26 -11.36 -62.01
CA GLY A 3 -1.70 -10.11 -61.36
C GLY A 3 -2.46 -10.30 -60.02
N PHE A 4 -3.12 -11.44 -59.83
CA PHE A 4 -3.87 -11.72 -58.59
C PHE A 4 -2.95 -12.01 -57.40
N VAL A 5 -1.83 -12.69 -57.64
CA VAL A 5 -0.86 -13.05 -56.58
C VAL A 5 -0.12 -11.81 -56.09
N GLN A 6 0.22 -10.90 -57.01
CA GLN A 6 0.91 -9.66 -56.70
C GLN A 6 0.03 -8.69 -55.89
N ASN A 7 -1.26 -8.57 -56.25
CA ASN A 7 -2.22 -7.78 -55.49
C ASN A 7 -2.49 -8.36 -54.09
N LEU A 8 -2.56 -9.70 -53.97
CA LEU A 8 -2.74 -10.35 -52.68
C LEU A 8 -1.52 -10.14 -51.76
N PHE A 9 -0.30 -10.15 -52.33
CA PHE A 9 0.92 -9.91 -51.58
C PHE A 9 1.03 -8.46 -51.07
N ILE A 10 0.63 -7.49 -51.90
CA ILE A 10 0.57 -6.07 -51.50
C ILE A 10 -0.48 -5.86 -50.39
N LEU A 11 -1.64 -6.52 -50.49
CA LEU A 11 -2.68 -6.46 -49.45
C LEU A 11 -2.19 -7.06 -48.12
N LEU A 12 -1.49 -8.19 -48.17
CA LEU A 12 -0.91 -8.82 -46.97
C LEU A 12 0.19 -7.98 -46.34
N LEU A 13 0.99 -7.26 -47.14
CA LEU A 13 1.98 -6.32 -46.63
C LEU A 13 1.33 -5.11 -45.96
N LEU A 14 0.29 -4.52 -46.58
CA LEU A 14 -0.46 -3.39 -46.00
C LEU A 14 -1.17 -3.75 -44.70
N VAL A 15 -1.74 -4.95 -44.62
CA VAL A 15 -2.36 -5.45 -43.38
C VAL A 15 -1.30 -5.66 -42.30
N LYS A 16 -0.14 -6.24 -42.64
CA LYS A 16 0.95 -6.43 -41.67
C LYS A 16 1.49 -5.10 -41.12
N THR A 17 1.67 -4.09 -41.95
CA THR A 17 2.13 -2.77 -41.50
C THR A 17 1.07 -2.08 -40.64
N SER A 18 -0.21 -2.15 -41.01
CA SER A 18 -1.30 -1.58 -40.21
C SER A 18 -1.42 -2.23 -38.83
N VAL A 19 -1.28 -3.56 -38.75
CA VAL A 19 -1.34 -4.29 -37.48
C VAL A 19 -0.11 -4.00 -36.61
N LEU A 20 1.08 -3.85 -37.20
CA LEU A 20 2.29 -3.46 -36.46
C LEU A 20 2.21 -2.02 -35.92
N GLU A 21 1.68 -1.08 -36.71
CA GLU A 21 1.48 0.31 -36.27
C GLU A 21 0.42 0.42 -35.17
N GLU A 22 -0.63 -0.41 -35.20
CA GLU A 22 -1.58 -0.52 -34.10
C GLU A 22 -0.92 -1.12 -32.85
N TYR A 23 -0.12 -2.17 -33.01
CA TYR A 23 0.58 -2.81 -31.89
C TYR A 23 1.56 -1.84 -31.21
N GLU A 24 2.28 -1.00 -31.96
CA GLU A 24 3.15 0.04 -31.40
C GLU A 24 2.37 1.15 -30.69
N ARG A 25 1.13 1.44 -31.13
CA ARG A 25 0.22 2.38 -30.46
C ARG A 25 -0.33 1.82 -29.14
N PHE A 26 -0.46 0.49 -29.02
CA PHE A 26 -0.93 -0.21 -27.82
C PHE A 26 0.18 -0.70 -26.89
N THR A 27 1.45 -0.70 -27.33
CA THR A 27 2.58 -0.75 -26.40
C THR A 27 2.64 0.56 -25.66
N ILE A 28 1.89 0.62 -24.56
CA ILE A 28 2.09 1.57 -23.47
C ILE A 28 3.58 1.49 -23.17
N LYS A 29 4.34 2.52 -23.55
CA LYS A 29 5.68 2.72 -23.03
C LYS A 29 5.50 2.63 -21.52
N GLU A 30 6.13 1.66 -20.87
CA GLU A 30 6.31 1.66 -19.42
C GLU A 30 7.16 2.89 -19.10
N GLU A 31 6.52 4.05 -19.11
CA GLU A 31 7.02 5.24 -18.47
C GLU A 31 7.19 4.81 -17.02
N LYS A 32 8.43 4.87 -16.52
CA LYS A 32 8.74 4.63 -15.10
C LYS A 32 7.89 5.60 -14.29
N GLN A 33 6.67 5.22 -13.97
CA GLN A 33 5.87 5.93 -13.00
C GLN A 33 6.62 5.79 -11.68
N ASP A 34 6.87 6.93 -11.04
CA ASP A 34 7.42 6.92 -9.70
C ASP A 34 6.56 5.99 -8.84
N PRO A 35 7.18 5.11 -8.02
CA PRO A 35 6.43 4.17 -7.22
C PRO A 35 5.41 4.91 -6.36
N HIS A 36 4.24 4.30 -6.13
CA HIS A 36 3.22 4.91 -5.27
C HIS A 36 3.84 5.37 -3.94
N PRO A 37 3.43 6.53 -3.36
CA PRO A 37 4.04 7.06 -2.14
C PRO A 37 4.13 6.06 -0.98
N LEU A 38 3.16 5.14 -0.89
CA LEU A 38 3.15 4.05 0.08
C LEU A 38 4.34 3.10 -0.10
N VAL A 39 4.67 2.74 -1.34
CA VAL A 39 5.81 1.88 -1.67
C VAL A 39 7.13 2.53 -1.26
N ASN A 40 7.29 3.82 -1.56
CA ASN A 40 8.49 4.58 -1.16
C ASN A 40 8.61 4.66 0.37
N LEU A 41 7.48 4.84 1.06
CA LEU A 41 7.45 4.87 2.52
C LEU A 41 7.80 3.51 3.13
N ALA A 42 7.30 2.40 2.58
CA ALA A 42 7.68 1.05 3.01
C ALA A 42 9.19 0.82 2.91
N ASN A 43 9.80 1.20 1.78
CA ASN A 43 11.23 1.09 1.55
C ASN A 43 12.06 1.93 2.53
N SER A 44 11.64 3.18 2.75
CA SER A 44 12.26 4.08 3.73
C SER A 44 12.16 3.54 5.16
N LEU A 45 10.99 3.03 5.55
CA LEU A 45 10.78 2.42 6.87
C LEU A 45 11.64 1.18 7.04
N ASN A 46 11.63 0.26 6.06
CA ASN A 46 12.45 -0.95 6.08
C ASN A 46 13.94 -0.61 6.30
N HIS A 47 14.47 0.35 5.54
CA HIS A 47 15.86 0.80 5.70
C HIS A 47 16.13 1.38 7.09
N ARG A 48 15.30 2.31 7.57
CA ARG A 48 15.50 2.98 8.87
C ARG A 48 15.32 2.03 10.06
N LEU A 49 14.42 1.06 9.96
CA LEU A 49 14.22 0.04 10.99
C LEU A 49 15.40 -0.95 11.03
N THR A 50 15.89 -1.37 9.87
CA THR A 50 17.01 -2.31 9.78
C THR A 50 18.33 -1.69 10.23
N THR A 51 18.59 -0.45 9.80
CA THR A 51 19.89 0.23 10.04
C THR A 51 19.88 1.13 11.27
N LEU A 52 18.72 1.38 11.87
CA LEU A 52 18.54 2.37 12.94
C LEU A 52 19.09 3.75 12.58
N SER A 53 18.95 4.13 11.30
CA SER A 53 19.52 5.34 10.71
C SER A 53 18.68 6.61 10.93
N SER A 54 17.46 6.49 11.46
CA SER A 54 16.64 7.68 11.75
C SER A 54 17.36 8.56 12.79
N PRO A 55 17.44 9.88 12.59
CA PRO A 55 18.03 10.78 13.59
C PRO A 55 17.15 10.91 14.84
N HIS A 56 15.82 10.77 14.67
CA HIS A 56 14.84 10.93 15.73
C HIS A 56 13.83 9.79 15.72
N GLY A 57 13.61 9.16 16.88
CA GLY A 57 12.66 8.06 17.03
C GLY A 57 11.21 8.49 16.77
N ILE A 58 10.84 9.71 17.14
CA ILE A 58 9.49 10.23 16.92
C ILE A 58 9.11 10.29 15.42
N LEU A 59 10.07 10.59 14.54
CA LEU A 59 9.83 10.61 13.09
C LEU A 59 9.57 9.20 12.55
N LEU A 60 10.25 8.20 13.11
CA LEU A 60 10.02 6.81 12.77
C LEU A 60 8.60 6.37 13.16
N VAL A 61 8.18 6.68 14.39
CA VAL A 61 6.81 6.37 14.88
C VAL A 61 5.76 7.06 14.02
N LYS A 62 5.96 8.35 13.72
CA LYS A 62 5.05 9.11 12.85
C LYS A 62 4.92 8.48 11.46
N ASP A 63 6.03 8.06 10.87
CA ASP A 63 6.01 7.46 9.53
C ASP A 63 5.39 6.06 9.52
N LEU A 64 5.51 5.29 10.61
CA LEU A 64 4.78 4.03 10.78
C LEU A 64 3.26 4.28 10.83
N ARG A 65 2.82 5.27 11.61
CA ARG A 65 1.39 5.67 11.65
C ARG A 65 0.89 6.15 10.29
N ASN A 66 1.70 6.96 9.60
CA ASN A 66 1.37 7.43 8.25
C ASN A 66 1.21 6.27 7.26
N TYR A 67 2.10 5.28 7.34
CA TYR A 67 2.01 4.09 6.51
C TYR A 67 0.70 3.34 6.76
N TYR A 68 0.36 3.08 8.02
CA TYR A 68 -0.90 2.43 8.39
C TYR A 68 -2.11 3.17 7.83
N ASN A 69 -2.18 4.50 7.98
CA ASN A 69 -3.29 5.31 7.48
C ASN A 69 -3.42 5.24 5.96
N LEU A 70 -2.30 5.33 5.24
CA LEU A 70 -2.28 5.22 3.78
C LEU A 70 -2.68 3.80 3.33
N LEU A 71 -2.32 2.76 4.09
CA LEU A 71 -2.75 1.39 3.82
C LEU A 71 -4.26 1.23 4.07
N SER A 72 -4.80 1.88 5.10
CA SER A 72 -6.23 1.90 5.41
C SER A 72 -7.03 2.58 4.29
N ASP A 73 -6.47 3.62 3.66
CA ASP A 73 -7.04 4.22 2.47
C ASP A 73 -7.11 3.24 1.29
N VAL A 74 -6.10 2.38 1.09
CA VAL A 74 -6.15 1.31 0.09
C VAL A 74 -7.30 0.35 0.40
N TYR A 75 -7.44 -0.08 1.64
CA TYR A 75 -8.55 -0.94 2.05
C TYR A 75 -9.91 -0.29 1.80
N ARG A 76 -10.05 1.00 2.14
CA ARG A 76 -11.26 1.79 1.89
C ARG A 76 -11.60 1.90 0.40
N LEU A 77 -10.60 1.99 -0.48
CA LEU A 77 -10.82 1.96 -1.93
C LEU A 77 -11.41 0.62 -2.39
N LEU A 78 -10.95 -0.49 -1.81
CA LEU A 78 -11.39 -1.84 -2.13
C LEU A 78 -12.78 -2.20 -1.56
N THR A 79 -13.26 -1.48 -0.55
CA THR A 79 -14.59 -1.69 0.06
C THR A 79 -15.67 -0.77 -0.51
N ARG A 80 -15.30 0.19 -1.37
CA ARG A 80 -16.26 1.06 -2.06
C ARG A 80 -17.04 0.30 -3.14
N LYS A 81 -18.25 0.77 -3.42
CA LYS A 81 -19.10 0.22 -4.51
C LYS A 81 -18.70 0.73 -5.91
N ASP A 82 -17.90 1.79 -5.97
CA ASP A 82 -17.46 2.39 -7.23
C ASP A 82 -16.31 1.57 -7.83
N GLY A 83 -16.55 0.98 -9.00
CA GLY A 83 -15.55 0.19 -9.73
C GLY A 83 -14.28 0.97 -10.06
N ALA A 84 -14.36 2.28 -10.31
CA ALA A 84 -13.17 3.10 -10.58
C ALA A 84 -12.28 3.23 -9.34
N GLU A 85 -12.87 3.32 -8.15
CA GLU A 85 -12.15 3.38 -6.88
C GLU A 85 -11.53 2.02 -6.54
N ILE A 86 -12.27 0.92 -6.76
CA ILE A 86 -11.75 -0.44 -6.61
C ILE A 86 -10.52 -0.66 -7.50
N VAL A 87 -10.56 -0.23 -8.77
CA VAL A 87 -9.41 -0.34 -9.69
C VAL A 87 -8.19 0.44 -9.18
N LYS A 88 -8.37 1.61 -8.57
CA LYS A 88 -7.26 2.35 -7.93
C LYS A 88 -6.69 1.55 -6.76
N GLY A 89 -7.54 0.97 -5.92
CA GLY A 89 -7.13 0.10 -4.82
C GLY A 89 -6.29 -1.09 -5.30
N PHE A 90 -6.76 -1.77 -6.36
CA PHE A 90 -6.03 -2.87 -7.00
C PHE A 90 -4.66 -2.44 -7.51
N LYS A 91 -4.55 -1.29 -8.18
CA LYS A 91 -3.27 -0.80 -8.69
C LYS A 91 -2.23 -0.67 -7.56
N VAL A 92 -2.62 -0.09 -6.43
CA VAL A 92 -1.72 0.08 -5.28
C VAL A 92 -1.41 -1.26 -4.62
N TYR A 93 -2.41 -2.14 -4.46
CA TYR A 93 -2.22 -3.50 -3.95
C TYR A 93 -1.20 -4.28 -4.80
N ASP A 94 -1.35 -4.29 -6.12
CA ASP A 94 -0.47 -5.02 -7.04
C ASP A 94 0.97 -4.48 -6.98
N GLU A 95 1.15 -3.17 -6.80
CA GLU A 95 2.48 -2.57 -6.61
C GLU A 95 3.15 -3.04 -5.31
N LEU A 96 2.39 -3.15 -4.21
CA LEU A 96 2.90 -3.68 -2.94
C LEU A 96 3.16 -5.18 -3.02
N GLU A 97 2.24 -5.95 -3.60
CA GLU A 97 2.34 -7.40 -3.75
C GLU A 97 3.58 -7.79 -4.56
N LYS A 98 3.91 -7.04 -5.63
CA LYS A 98 5.15 -7.21 -6.41
C LYS A 98 6.43 -7.08 -5.57
N GLN A 99 6.37 -6.39 -4.44
CA GLN A 99 7.49 -6.25 -3.49
C GLN A 99 7.43 -7.26 -2.33
N GLY A 100 6.47 -8.18 -2.34
CA GLY A 100 6.22 -9.11 -1.25
C GLY A 100 5.38 -8.51 -0.12
N GLY A 101 4.60 -7.46 -0.41
CA GLY A 101 3.73 -6.76 0.54
C GLY A 101 4.44 -5.62 1.28
N PRO A 102 3.93 -5.22 2.46
CA PRO A 102 4.54 -4.20 3.31
C PRO A 102 5.91 -4.65 3.86
N ILE A 103 6.98 -4.46 3.09
CA ILE A 103 8.32 -5.01 3.36
C ILE A 103 8.91 -4.65 4.72
N HIS A 104 8.51 -3.53 5.33
CA HIS A 104 8.98 -3.12 6.64
C HIS A 104 8.45 -4.03 7.77
N LEU A 105 7.39 -4.83 7.51
CA LEU A 105 6.90 -5.85 8.44
C LEU A 105 7.80 -7.09 8.50
N ASN A 106 8.64 -7.32 7.49
CA ASN A 106 9.57 -8.45 7.44
C ASN A 106 10.85 -8.21 8.24
N VAL A 107 11.03 -7.01 8.82
CA VAL A 107 12.20 -6.68 9.62
C VAL A 107 12.13 -7.39 10.97
N THR A 108 13.23 -8.01 11.39
CA THR A 108 13.35 -8.50 12.77
C THR A 108 13.57 -7.31 13.72
N PHE A 109 12.55 -6.97 14.50
CA PHE A 109 12.59 -5.83 15.41
C PHE A 109 13.38 -6.15 16.69
N ASP A 110 14.53 -5.49 16.84
CA ASP A 110 15.24 -5.43 18.12
C ASP A 110 14.77 -4.20 18.90
N PHE A 111 13.65 -4.35 19.61
CA PHE A 111 13.04 -3.28 20.41
C PHE A 111 13.98 -2.76 21.52
N PHE A 112 14.89 -3.59 22.02
CA PHE A 112 15.87 -3.17 23.01
C PHE A 112 16.91 -2.22 22.40
N LYS A 113 17.41 -2.53 21.20
CA LYS A 113 18.29 -1.62 20.45
C LYS A 113 17.58 -0.32 20.09
N LEU A 114 16.31 -0.38 19.67
CA LEU A 114 15.49 0.80 19.38
C LEU A 114 15.36 1.71 20.60
N LYS A 115 14.97 1.14 21.75
CA LYS A 115 14.85 1.87 23.02
C LYS A 115 16.15 2.60 23.38
N ARG A 116 17.28 1.88 23.29
CA ARG A 116 18.60 2.45 23.59
C ARG A 116 19.05 3.51 22.58
N LYS A 117 18.79 3.31 21.29
CA LYS A 117 19.19 4.24 20.23
C LYS A 117 18.50 5.59 20.35
N TYR A 118 17.21 5.60 20.69
CA TYR A 118 16.40 6.81 20.74
C TYR A 118 16.22 7.37 22.15
N ASN A 119 16.87 6.78 23.14
CA ASN A 119 16.73 7.15 24.56
C ASN A 119 15.25 7.22 25.00
N TRP A 120 14.43 6.29 24.51
CA TRP A 120 13.05 6.16 24.96
C TRP A 120 13.08 5.70 26.41
N ALA A 121 12.82 6.63 27.33
CA ALA A 121 12.87 6.38 28.77
C ALA A 121 11.80 5.36 29.16
N ASP A 122 10.61 5.51 28.58
CA ASP A 122 9.42 4.72 28.89
C ASP A 122 9.19 3.59 27.89
N SER A 123 8.26 2.70 28.24
CA SER A 123 7.81 1.62 27.36
C SER A 123 6.78 2.06 26.32
N VAL A 124 6.31 3.32 26.38
CA VAL A 124 5.18 3.81 25.56
C VAL A 124 5.55 3.81 24.08
N GLU A 125 6.65 4.46 23.67
CA GLU A 125 7.02 4.51 22.24
C GLU A 125 7.35 3.12 21.68
N VAL A 126 7.95 2.26 22.50
CA VAL A 126 8.19 0.86 22.13
C VAL A 126 6.87 0.12 21.93
N GLN A 127 5.90 0.36 22.80
CA GLN A 127 4.58 -0.24 22.72
C GLN A 127 3.81 0.28 21.49
N ASP A 128 3.84 1.58 21.23
CA ASP A 128 3.27 2.18 20.03
C ASP A 128 3.81 1.54 18.75
N VAL A 129 5.14 1.38 18.65
CA VAL A 129 5.73 0.72 17.48
C VAL A 129 5.24 -0.72 17.35
N LYS A 130 5.19 -1.48 18.45
CA LYS A 130 4.68 -2.86 18.43
C LYS A 130 3.23 -2.92 17.94
N GLU A 131 2.39 -2.04 18.48
CA GLU A 131 0.98 -1.98 18.17
C GLU A 131 0.75 -1.58 16.71
N ILE A 132 1.41 -0.54 16.22
CA ILE A 132 1.26 -0.11 14.81
C ILE A 132 1.73 -1.21 13.85
N ILE A 133 2.81 -1.92 14.15
CA ILE A 133 3.28 -3.03 13.32
C ILE A 133 2.28 -4.18 13.30
N MET A 134 1.70 -4.52 14.45
CA MET A 134 0.66 -5.54 14.57
C MET A 134 -0.59 -5.15 13.76
N LEU A 135 -1.13 -3.95 13.97
CA LEU A 135 -2.30 -3.43 13.24
C LEU A 135 -2.05 -3.34 11.73
N THR A 136 -0.85 -2.97 11.31
CA THR A 136 -0.49 -2.92 9.89
C THR A 136 -0.46 -4.31 9.27
N LYS A 137 -0.05 -5.33 10.04
CA LYS A 137 -0.07 -6.72 9.60
C LYS A 137 -1.50 -7.24 9.46
N GLU A 138 -2.33 -7.03 10.47
CA GLU A 138 -3.76 -7.41 10.45
C GLU A 138 -4.48 -6.76 9.26
N LEU A 139 -4.30 -5.45 9.07
CA LEU A 139 -4.89 -4.73 7.94
C LEU A 139 -4.40 -5.24 6.58
N TRP A 140 -3.14 -5.68 6.48
CA TRP A 140 -2.65 -6.26 5.24
C TRP A 140 -3.31 -7.61 4.93
N GLU A 141 -3.51 -8.45 5.95
CA GLU A 141 -4.25 -9.72 5.81
C GLU A 141 -5.70 -9.45 5.37
N ASP A 142 -6.38 -8.48 5.99
CA ASP A 142 -7.74 -8.06 5.57
C ASP A 142 -7.81 -7.58 4.12
N ILE A 143 -6.80 -6.82 3.67
CA ILE A 143 -6.68 -6.39 2.27
C ILE A 143 -6.51 -7.58 1.33
N GLN A 144 -5.67 -8.55 1.69
CA GLN A 144 -5.44 -9.75 0.88
C GLN A 144 -6.72 -10.57 0.74
N ASP A 145 -7.44 -10.80 1.84
CA ASP A 145 -8.73 -11.50 1.84
C ASP A 145 -9.76 -10.77 0.98
N ARG A 146 -9.83 -9.44 1.12
CA ARG A 146 -10.71 -8.59 0.31
C ARG A 146 -10.39 -8.68 -1.18
N VAL A 147 -9.11 -8.64 -1.54
CA VAL A 147 -8.66 -8.77 -2.93
C VAL A 147 -9.01 -10.14 -3.51
N VAL A 148 -8.78 -11.22 -2.75
CA VAL A 148 -9.16 -12.58 -3.16
C VAL A 148 -10.66 -12.67 -3.39
N HIS A 149 -11.48 -12.13 -2.49
CA HIS A 149 -12.92 -12.08 -2.63
C HIS A 149 -13.35 -11.34 -3.92
N LEU A 150 -12.86 -10.12 -4.13
CA LEU A 150 -13.18 -9.32 -5.32
C LEU A 150 -12.75 -10.00 -6.62
N ARG A 151 -11.57 -10.62 -6.64
CA ARG A 151 -11.05 -11.36 -7.82
C ARG A 151 -11.83 -12.64 -8.10
N SER A 152 -12.40 -13.27 -7.08
CA SER A 152 -13.23 -14.47 -7.24
C SER A 152 -14.61 -14.19 -7.84
N GLY A 153 -15.06 -12.94 -7.85
CA GLY A 153 -16.38 -12.55 -8.35
C GLY A 153 -17.53 -13.06 -7.49
N GLN A 154 -17.26 -13.48 -6.26
CA GLN A 154 -18.30 -13.88 -5.31
C GLN A 154 -19.16 -12.66 -4.90
N PRO A 155 -20.47 -12.86 -4.65
CA PRO A 155 -21.31 -11.81 -4.12
C PRO A 155 -20.80 -11.38 -2.75
N GLU A 156 -20.84 -10.06 -2.49
CA GLU A 156 -20.47 -9.47 -1.20
C GLU A 156 -21.15 -10.23 -0.05
N PRO A 157 -20.41 -10.60 1.02
CA PRO A 157 -21.05 -11.11 2.21
C PRO A 157 -22.07 -10.07 2.72
N GLU A 158 -23.23 -10.55 3.17
CA GLU A 158 -24.23 -9.71 3.83
C GLU A 158 -23.54 -8.85 4.89
N PRO A 159 -23.83 -7.53 4.97
CA PRO A 159 -23.23 -6.67 5.97
C PRO A 159 -23.55 -7.24 7.34
N VAL A 160 -22.52 -7.71 8.05
CA VAL A 160 -22.65 -8.05 9.47
C VAL A 160 -23.09 -6.76 10.14
N GLU A 161 -24.27 -6.77 10.78
CA GLU A 161 -24.77 -5.61 11.51
C GLU A 161 -23.64 -5.04 12.36
N GLU A 162 -23.31 -3.78 12.11
CA GLU A 162 -22.21 -3.04 12.70
C GLU A 162 -22.46 -2.90 14.21
N SER A 163 -22.21 -3.97 14.96
CA SER A 163 -22.13 -3.95 16.41
C SER A 163 -20.81 -3.30 16.80
N THR A 164 -20.83 -1.97 16.70
CA THR A 164 -20.09 -1.04 17.56
C THR A 164 -18.68 -1.49 17.95
N ILE A 165 -17.76 -1.57 16.98
CA ILE A 165 -16.37 -1.28 17.33
C ILE A 165 -16.28 0.25 17.38
N ASP A 166 -16.46 0.78 18.58
CA ASP A 166 -16.25 2.18 18.91
C ASP A 166 -14.74 2.49 18.80
N TRP A 167 -14.30 2.97 17.63
CA TRP A 167 -12.94 3.49 17.42
C TRP A 167 -12.77 4.94 17.92
N THR A 168 -13.80 5.54 18.51
CA THR A 168 -13.78 6.91 19.02
C THR A 168 -12.86 7.16 20.23
N PRO A 169 -12.39 6.17 21.04
CA PRO A 169 -11.41 6.45 22.09
C PRO A 169 -10.07 6.99 21.55
N PHE A 170 -9.70 6.64 20.31
CA PHE A 170 -8.35 6.89 19.77
C PHE A 170 -8.05 8.36 19.39
N LEU A 171 -9.05 9.22 19.31
CA LEU A 171 -8.85 10.65 19.04
C LEU A 171 -8.81 11.53 20.31
N ARG A 172 -9.13 10.99 21.49
CA ARG A 172 -9.31 11.81 22.70
C ARG A 172 -8.06 11.94 23.57
N GLU A 173 -7.11 11.02 23.51
CA GLU A 173 -5.89 11.08 24.35
C GLU A 173 -4.78 11.97 23.80
N VAL A 174 -4.83 12.38 22.53
CA VAL A 174 -3.82 13.30 21.96
C VAL A 174 -4.12 14.77 22.30
N SER A 175 -5.32 15.07 22.85
CA SER A 175 -5.74 16.44 23.17
C SER A 175 -5.63 16.82 24.65
N SER A 176 -5.36 15.90 25.58
CA SER A 176 -5.33 16.18 27.02
C SER A 176 -3.94 16.32 27.64
N GLY A 177 -2.86 16.19 26.86
CA GLY A 177 -1.48 16.34 27.33
C GLY A 177 -0.92 17.78 27.37
N SER A 178 -1.78 18.80 27.40
CA SER A 178 -1.39 20.21 27.50
C SER A 178 -2.03 20.87 28.72
N GLU A 179 -1.78 20.32 29.91
CA GLU A 179 -1.87 21.13 31.13
C GLU A 179 -0.52 21.84 31.33
N VAL A 180 -0.51 23.09 30.87
CA VAL A 180 0.48 24.09 31.28
C VAL A 180 0.33 24.27 32.79
N SER A 181 1.22 23.64 33.56
CA SER A 181 1.39 23.94 34.97
C SER A 181 1.99 25.35 35.10
N HIS A 182 1.15 26.31 35.44
CA HIS A 182 1.60 27.58 36.00
C HIS A 182 1.94 27.35 37.48
N TYR A 183 3.24 27.36 37.78
CA TYR A 183 3.79 27.82 39.06
C TYR A 183 4.87 28.84 38.78
#